data_AF-A0A7S1V8V1-F1
#
_entry.id   AF-A0A7S1V8V1-F1
#
_cell.length_a   1.000
_cell.length_b   1.000
_cell.length_c   1.000
_cell.angle_alpha   90.00
_cell.angle_beta   90.00
_cell.angle_gamma   90.00
#
_symmetry.space_group_name_H-M   'P 1'
#
loop_
_entity.id
_entity.type
_entity.pdbx_description
1 polymer ?
#
loop_
_entity_poly.entity_id
_entity_poly.type
_entity_poly.pdbx_seq_one_letter_code
_entity_poly.pdbx_strand_id
1 'polypeptide(L)'
;VKHGKVSNDTATRYRAHLDRLRKAIEEEVPPFRPQKDGSIELLELPERHGQARAIQAAFQLDQLVTTPLVMVGQHDNFFVRTAPLRTVVETMVRNPGLGIGLTCMHFLSTSTLDYLNKVKKRYDLDLEAVQVDDLNQWPLVPLAFWYGRTHVAYTDYYRSFVLNRPLQQKDHLEELLGLAQLQD
;
A
#
# COMPACT_ATOMS: atom_id res chain seq x y z
N VAL A 1 -17.60 -1.00 23.00
CA VAL A 1 -18.48 -1.52 21.92
C VAL A 1 -17.62 -1.78 20.68
N LYS A 2 -17.02 -2.98 20.59
CA LYS A 2 -16.21 -3.46 19.46
C LYS A 2 -16.94 -4.65 18.84
N HIS A 3 -17.05 -4.67 17.51
CA HIS A 3 -17.69 -5.69 16.64
C HIS A 3 -19.21 -5.57 16.39
N GLY A 4 -19.55 -4.81 15.34
CA GLY A 4 -19.83 -5.47 14.05
C GLY A 4 -21.22 -6.05 13.78
N LYS A 5 -22.31 -5.57 14.38
CA LYS A 5 -23.63 -5.77 13.76
C LYS A 5 -23.82 -4.73 12.65
N VAL A 6 -23.57 -5.15 11.41
CA VAL A 6 -23.94 -4.37 10.21
C VAL A 6 -25.47 -4.33 10.20
N SER A 7 -26.06 -3.16 10.37
CA SER A 7 -27.51 -3.00 10.19
C SER A 7 -27.86 -3.23 8.71
N ASN A 8 -29.09 -3.69 8.44
CA ASN A 8 -29.58 -3.78 7.06
C ASN A 8 -29.44 -2.42 6.33
N ASP A 9 -29.65 -1.31 7.04
CA ASP A 9 -29.42 0.04 6.51
C ASP A 9 -27.96 0.28 6.08
N THR A 10 -26.99 -0.16 6.89
CA THR A 10 -25.56 -0.04 6.55
C THR A 10 -25.21 -0.86 5.31
N ALA A 11 -25.75 -2.08 5.19
CA ALA A 11 -25.54 -2.94 4.01
C ALA A 11 -26.14 -2.31 2.75
N THR A 12 -27.36 -1.78 2.84
CA THR A 12 -28.03 -1.08 1.72
C THR A 12 -27.25 0.15 1.29
N ARG A 13 -26.80 0.98 2.23
CA ARG A 13 -25.99 2.18 1.93
C ARG A 13 -24.66 1.83 1.28
N TYR A 14 -24.03 0.74 1.72
CA TYR A 14 -22.78 0.26 1.14
C TYR A 14 -22.98 -0.22 -0.31
N ARG A 15 -24.02 -1.02 -0.58
CA ARG A 15 -24.35 -1.44 -1.96
C ARG A 15 -24.65 -0.26 -2.86
N ALA A 16 -25.48 0.67 -2.40
CA ALA A 16 -25.77 1.89 -3.16
C ALA A 16 -24.51 2.73 -3.42
N HIS A 17 -23.52 2.70 -2.52
CA HIS A 17 -22.22 3.35 -2.75
C HIS A 17 -21.40 2.65 -3.82
N LEU A 18 -21.34 1.31 -3.82
CA LEU A 18 -20.66 0.53 -4.86
C LEU A 18 -21.31 0.74 -6.24
N ASP A 19 -22.63 0.80 -6.32
CA ASP A 19 -23.34 1.07 -7.57
C ASP A 19 -23.01 2.46 -8.12
N ARG A 20 -22.95 3.48 -7.24
CA ARG A 20 -22.50 4.83 -7.63
C ARG A 20 -21.06 4.84 -8.11
N LEU A 21 -20.17 4.08 -7.45
CA LEU A 21 -18.77 3.99 -7.81
C LEU A 21 -18.58 3.33 -9.18
N ARG A 22 -19.26 2.19 -9.40
CA ARG A 22 -19.28 1.47 -10.68
C ARG A 22 -19.75 2.38 -11.81
N LYS A 23 -20.89 3.03 -11.61
CA LYS A 23 -21.45 3.99 -12.58
C LYS A 23 -20.47 5.13 -12.88
N ALA A 24 -19.81 5.69 -11.86
CA ALA A 24 -18.85 6.77 -12.05
C ALA A 24 -17.60 6.34 -12.84
N ILE A 25 -17.16 5.08 -12.70
CA ILE A 25 -16.08 4.49 -13.50
C ILE A 25 -16.52 4.27 -14.95
N GLU A 26 -17.68 3.65 -15.16
CA GLU A 26 -18.25 3.39 -16.51
C GLU A 26 -18.51 4.69 -17.29
N GLU A 27 -18.94 5.75 -16.61
CA GLU A 27 -19.21 7.06 -17.19
C GLU A 27 -17.98 7.99 -17.21
N GLU A 28 -16.80 7.50 -16.77
CA GLU A 28 -15.55 8.25 -16.68
C GLU A 28 -15.70 9.64 -16.00
N VAL A 29 -16.47 9.67 -14.91
CA VAL A 29 -16.74 10.88 -14.14
C VAL A 29 -15.52 11.20 -13.27
N PRO A 30 -14.94 12.41 -13.33
CA PRO A 30 -13.81 12.78 -12.47
C PRO A 30 -14.10 12.52 -10.98
N PRO A 31 -13.17 11.91 -10.21
CA PRO A 31 -11.79 11.56 -10.55
C PRO A 31 -11.60 10.18 -11.21
N PHE A 32 -12.68 9.43 -11.49
CA PHE A 32 -12.66 8.07 -12.04
C PHE A 32 -12.48 8.02 -13.55
N ARG A 33 -11.72 8.96 -14.09
CA ARG A 33 -11.33 8.98 -15.49
C ARG A 33 -9.87 8.54 -15.60
N PRO A 34 -9.56 7.41 -16.26
CA PRO A 34 -8.18 7.00 -16.49
C PRO A 34 -7.41 8.06 -17.27
N GLN A 35 -6.10 8.15 -17.06
CA GLN A 35 -5.22 9.00 -17.87
C GLN A 35 -4.46 8.17 -18.90
N LYS A 36 -4.35 8.67 -20.13
CA LYS A 36 -3.59 8.05 -21.24
C LYS A 36 -3.94 6.57 -21.41
N ASP A 37 -2.95 5.68 -21.28
CA ASP A 37 -3.04 4.22 -21.46
C ASP A 37 -3.41 3.49 -20.14
N GLY A 38 -3.93 4.22 -19.15
CA GLY A 38 -4.36 3.65 -17.88
C GLY A 38 -5.79 3.09 -17.94
N SER A 39 -6.13 2.25 -16.97
CA SER A 39 -7.50 1.79 -16.71
C SER A 39 -7.87 2.00 -15.24
N ILE A 40 -9.16 1.94 -14.94
CA ILE A 40 -9.68 1.93 -13.58
C ILE A 40 -10.63 0.75 -13.48
N GLU A 41 -10.35 -0.14 -12.54
CA GLU A 41 -11.12 -1.37 -12.34
C GLU A 41 -11.66 -1.41 -10.91
N LEU A 42 -12.93 -1.80 -10.77
CA LEU A 42 -13.55 -2.03 -9.47
C LEU A 42 -13.64 -3.54 -9.20
N LEU A 43 -12.77 -4.02 -8.31
CA LEU A 43 -12.83 -5.39 -7.82
C LEU A 43 -13.75 -5.50 -6.59
N GLU A 44 -14.95 -6.06 -6.79
CA GLU A 44 -15.89 -6.36 -5.72
C GLU A 44 -15.72 -7.82 -5.26
N LEU A 45 -15.47 -8.03 -3.96
CA LEU A 45 -15.39 -9.36 -3.38
C LEU A 45 -16.75 -9.76 -2.79
N PRO A 46 -17.15 -11.05 -2.90
CA PRO A 46 -18.48 -11.51 -2.49
C PRO A 46 -18.72 -11.39 -0.97
N GLU A 47 -17.65 -11.32 -0.20
CA GLU A 47 -17.69 -11.14 1.24
C GLU A 47 -16.53 -10.27 1.73
N ARG A 48 -16.56 -9.91 3.01
CA ARG A 48 -15.51 -9.10 3.64
C ARG A 48 -14.28 -9.96 3.93
N HIS A 49 -13.23 -9.79 3.12
CA HIS A 49 -12.01 -10.59 3.24
C HIS A 49 -10.91 -9.96 4.12
N GLY A 50 -10.92 -8.63 4.30
CA GLY A 50 -9.80 -7.90 4.91
C GLY A 50 -8.81 -7.36 3.87
N GLN A 51 -7.85 -6.56 4.31
CA GLN A 51 -6.94 -5.84 3.39
C GLN A 51 -6.02 -6.79 2.64
N ALA A 52 -5.36 -7.73 3.34
CA ALA A 52 -4.35 -8.60 2.73
C ALA A 52 -4.95 -9.47 1.62
N ARG A 53 -6.12 -10.07 1.86
CA ARG A 53 -6.85 -10.89 0.89
C ARG A 53 -7.42 -10.07 -0.28
N ALA A 54 -7.81 -8.81 -0.05
CA ALA A 54 -8.24 -7.93 -1.14
C ALA A 54 -7.09 -7.58 -2.09
N ILE A 55 -5.90 -7.29 -1.55
CA ILE A 55 -4.70 -7.10 -2.37
C ILE A 55 -4.34 -8.40 -3.10
N GLN A 56 -4.39 -9.54 -2.41
CA GLN A 56 -4.13 -10.85 -3.04
C GLN A 56 -5.07 -11.11 -4.22
N ALA A 57 -6.36 -10.83 -4.08
CA ALA A 57 -7.33 -11.03 -5.15
C ALA A 57 -6.97 -10.20 -6.40
N ALA A 58 -6.54 -8.94 -6.23
CA ALA A 58 -6.09 -8.11 -7.35
C ALA A 58 -4.84 -8.69 -8.06
N PHE A 59 -3.92 -9.30 -7.31
CA PHE A 59 -2.72 -9.94 -7.87
C PHE A 59 -2.97 -11.32 -8.51
N GLN A 60 -4.06 -11.99 -8.11
CA GLN A 60 -4.47 -13.30 -8.64
C GLN A 60 -5.29 -13.20 -9.91
N LEU A 61 -5.99 -12.08 -10.12
CA LEU A 61 -6.65 -11.81 -11.38
C LEU A 61 -5.59 -11.50 -12.43
N ASP A 62 -5.56 -12.34 -13.45
CA ASP A 62 -4.67 -12.16 -14.57
C ASP A 62 -4.90 -10.77 -15.20
N GLN A 63 -3.83 -10.14 -15.65
CA GLN A 63 -3.82 -8.84 -16.32
C GLN A 63 -4.19 -7.58 -15.50
N LEU A 64 -4.58 -7.69 -14.21
CA LEU A 64 -4.85 -6.47 -13.41
C LEU A 64 -3.58 -5.77 -12.92
N VAL A 65 -2.59 -6.54 -12.45
CA VAL A 65 -1.31 -5.98 -11.93
C VAL A 65 -0.16 -6.42 -12.82
N THR A 66 0.11 -5.61 -13.85
CA THR A 66 1.08 -5.90 -14.92
C THR A 66 2.32 -5.00 -14.90
N THR A 67 2.26 -3.88 -14.19
CA THR A 67 3.37 -2.93 -14.12
C THR A 67 4.51 -3.47 -13.24
N PRO A 68 5.79 -3.11 -13.51
CA PRO A 68 6.92 -3.55 -12.68
C PRO A 68 6.89 -3.05 -11.23
N LEU A 69 6.21 -1.93 -11.00
CA LEU A 69 5.99 -1.33 -9.70
C LEU A 69 4.49 -1.29 -9.41
N VAL A 70 4.14 -1.42 -8.14
CA VAL A 70 2.78 -1.26 -7.61
C VAL A 70 2.78 -0.19 -6.54
N MET A 71 1.71 0.61 -6.48
CA MET A 71 1.42 1.46 -5.32
C MET A 71 0.19 0.90 -4.61
N VAL A 72 0.30 0.63 -3.32
CA VAL A 72 -0.85 0.27 -2.48
C VAL A 72 -1.22 1.48 -1.64
N GLY A 73 -2.42 2.01 -1.86
CA GLY A 73 -2.97 3.14 -1.09
C GLY A 73 -4.10 2.70 -0.16
N GLN A 74 -4.23 3.37 0.98
CA GLN A 74 -5.40 3.22 1.85
C GLN A 74 -6.34 4.41 1.69
N HIS A 75 -7.65 4.15 1.80
CA HIS A 75 -8.70 5.16 1.65
C HIS A 75 -8.62 6.30 2.69
N ASP A 76 -8.03 6.04 3.85
CA ASP A 76 -7.84 6.99 4.97
C ASP A 76 -6.41 7.53 5.05
N ASN A 77 -5.53 7.17 4.10
CA ASN A 77 -4.12 7.58 4.07
C ASN A 77 -3.75 8.17 2.71
N PHE A 78 -4.40 9.29 2.39
CA PHE A 78 -4.15 10.04 1.17
C PHE A 78 -3.06 11.09 1.36
N PHE A 79 -2.39 11.44 0.26
CA PHE A 79 -1.37 12.49 0.25
C PHE A 79 -2.01 13.86 0.49
N VAL A 80 -1.79 14.43 1.67
CA VAL A 80 -2.23 15.80 2.01
C VAL A 80 -1.18 16.87 1.65
N ARG A 81 0.02 16.43 1.28
CA ARG A 81 1.12 17.26 0.78
C ARG A 81 1.65 16.62 -0.49
N THR A 82 2.29 17.42 -1.34
CA THR A 82 2.99 16.91 -2.52
C THR A 82 4.03 15.87 -2.11
N ALA A 83 3.92 14.67 -2.65
CA ALA A 83 4.91 13.60 -2.52
C ALA A 83 5.68 13.46 -3.84
N PRO A 84 6.99 13.15 -3.80
CA PRO A 84 7.82 13.01 -5.00
C PRO A 84 7.58 11.67 -5.73
N LEU A 85 6.32 11.27 -5.90
CA LEU A 85 5.95 9.94 -6.41
C LEU A 85 6.57 9.65 -7.78
N ARG A 86 6.57 10.65 -8.68
CA ARG A 86 7.21 10.53 -10.00
C ARG A 86 8.69 10.20 -9.87
N THR A 87 9.43 11.00 -9.09
CA THR A 87 10.86 10.82 -8.88
C THR A 87 11.15 9.45 -8.26
N VAL A 88 10.39 9.04 -7.23
CA VAL A 88 10.51 7.73 -6.60
C VAL A 88 10.36 6.59 -7.63
N VAL A 89 9.30 6.63 -8.44
CA VAL A 89 9.03 5.62 -9.46
C VAL A 89 10.14 5.59 -10.51
N GLU A 90 10.54 6.74 -11.05
CA GLU A 90 11.60 6.85 -12.06
C GLU A 90 12.94 6.34 -11.53
N THR A 91 13.26 6.62 -10.27
CA THR A 91 14.48 6.16 -9.60
C THR A 91 14.46 4.66 -9.35
N MET A 92 13.35 4.10 -8.84
CA MET A 92 13.20 2.65 -8.65
C MET A 92 13.24 1.87 -9.97
N VAL A 93 12.74 2.44 -11.07
CA VAL A 93 12.82 1.82 -12.41
C VAL A 93 14.25 1.87 -12.96
N ARG A 94 14.94 3.02 -12.87
CA ARG A 94 16.30 3.18 -13.41
C ARG A 94 17.34 2.38 -12.64
N ASN A 95 17.17 2.27 -11.32
CA ASN A 95 18.14 1.66 -10.41
C ASN A 95 17.46 0.57 -9.58
N PRO A 96 17.23 -0.65 -10.11
CA PRO A 96 16.65 -1.74 -9.34
C PRO A 96 17.37 -1.97 -8.01
N GLY A 97 16.63 -1.91 -6.90
CA GLY A 97 17.19 -2.04 -5.56
C GLY A 97 17.95 -0.81 -5.02
N LEU A 98 18.11 0.25 -5.81
CA LEU A 98 18.80 1.51 -5.46
C LEU A 98 20.21 1.34 -4.88
N GLY A 99 20.89 0.22 -5.16
CA GLY A 99 22.17 -0.13 -4.55
C GLY A 99 22.11 -0.52 -3.07
N ILE A 100 20.93 -0.47 -2.45
CA ILE A 100 20.71 -0.75 -1.02
C ILE A 100 19.74 -1.92 -0.78
N GLY A 101 19.43 -2.67 -1.83
CA GLY A 101 18.46 -3.77 -1.77
C GLY A 101 17.04 -3.31 -1.49
N LEU A 102 16.67 -2.07 -1.83
CA LEU A 102 15.32 -1.56 -1.59
C LEU A 102 14.30 -2.37 -2.38
N THR A 103 13.29 -2.92 -1.71
CA THR A 103 12.17 -3.65 -2.34
C THR A 103 10.84 -2.91 -2.24
N CYS A 104 10.69 -2.06 -1.22
CA CYS A 104 9.48 -1.32 -0.90
C CYS A 104 9.83 0.02 -0.22
N MET A 105 9.08 1.07 -0.54
CA MET A 105 9.24 2.42 0.00
C MET A 105 7.91 2.94 0.54
N HIS A 106 7.86 3.17 1.85
CA HIS A 106 6.68 3.68 2.53
C HIS A 106 6.71 5.20 2.62
N PHE A 107 5.57 5.84 2.38
CA PHE A 107 5.44 7.27 2.58
C PHE A 107 5.10 7.58 4.04
N LEU A 108 5.69 8.66 4.55
CA LEU A 108 5.42 9.12 5.90
C LEU A 108 3.96 9.58 6.06
N SER A 109 3.39 9.27 7.21
CA SER A 109 2.13 9.82 7.69
C SER A 109 2.39 10.68 8.93
N THR A 110 1.38 11.41 9.40
CA THR A 110 1.44 12.14 10.68
C THR A 110 1.89 11.25 11.84
N SER A 111 1.48 9.98 11.83
CA SER A 111 1.84 9.01 12.87
C SER A 111 3.29 8.53 12.80
N THR A 112 4.00 8.73 11.70
CA THR A 112 5.39 8.27 11.50
C THR A 112 6.37 9.43 11.31
N LEU A 113 5.98 10.69 11.55
CA LEU A 113 6.89 11.84 11.46
C LEU A 113 8.11 11.72 12.37
N ASP A 114 7.91 11.12 13.55
CA ASP A 114 8.96 10.91 14.56
C ASP A 114 9.46 9.45 14.57
N TYR A 115 9.55 8.84 13.38
CA TYR A 115 9.79 7.40 13.23
C TYR A 115 11.09 6.93 13.88
N LEU A 116 12.21 7.64 13.67
CA LEU A 116 13.52 7.29 14.24
C LEU A 116 13.47 7.19 15.77
N ASN A 117 12.94 8.22 16.44
CA ASN A 117 12.81 8.23 17.89
C ASN A 117 11.86 7.14 18.39
N LYS A 118 10.78 6.85 17.66
CA LYS A 118 9.85 5.77 18.01
C LYS A 118 10.51 4.40 17.92
N VAL A 119 11.30 4.16 16.88
CA VAL A 119 12.05 2.90 16.73
C VAL A 119 13.08 2.77 17.83
N LYS A 120 13.89 3.80 18.07
CA LYS A 120 14.89 3.78 19.15
C LYS A 120 14.25 3.53 20.52
N LYS A 121 13.17 4.25 20.86
CA LYS A 121 12.49 4.07 22.15
C LYS A 121 11.85 2.70 22.31
N ARG A 122 11.29 2.12 21.25
CA ARG A 122 10.49 0.89 21.32
C ARG A 122 11.32 -0.38 21.15
N TYR A 123 12.36 -0.33 20.34
CA TYR A 123 13.14 -1.49 19.92
C TYR A 123 14.65 -1.35 20.20
N ASP A 124 15.09 -0.21 20.75
CA ASP A 124 16.50 0.12 21.00
C ASP A 124 17.41 0.07 19.75
N LEU A 125 16.81 0.25 18.56
CA LEU A 125 17.54 0.27 17.29
C LEU A 125 17.89 1.71 16.89
N ASP A 126 19.17 1.96 16.64
CA ASP A 126 19.65 3.19 16.02
C ASP A 126 19.67 3.01 14.51
N LEU A 127 18.69 3.60 13.83
CA LEU A 127 18.59 3.57 12.38
C LEU A 127 19.25 4.80 11.77
N GLU A 128 20.08 4.58 10.76
CA GLU A 128 20.70 5.66 10.00
C GLU A 128 19.96 5.92 8.70
N ALA A 129 19.86 7.19 8.32
CA ALA A 129 19.27 7.58 7.06
C ALA A 129 20.28 7.38 5.93
N VAL A 130 19.81 6.82 4.82
CA VAL A 130 20.58 6.52 3.62
C VAL A 130 20.26 7.55 2.55
N GLN A 131 21.32 8.12 1.96
CA GLN A 131 21.21 9.00 0.80
C GLN A 131 21.18 8.17 -0.49
N VAL A 132 20.28 8.54 -1.40
CA VAL A 132 20.19 7.97 -2.74
C VAL A 132 20.20 9.13 -3.72
N ASP A 133 21.08 9.08 -4.72
CA ASP A 133 21.43 10.22 -5.58
C ASP A 133 20.22 10.96 -6.18
N ASP A 134 19.24 10.23 -6.71
CA ASP A 134 18.04 10.84 -7.31
C ASP A 134 17.00 11.30 -6.26
N LEU A 135 17.20 10.97 -4.98
CA LEU A 135 16.31 11.25 -3.86
C LEU A 135 17.01 12.08 -2.76
N ASN A 136 18.07 12.82 -3.07
CA ASN A 136 18.86 13.58 -2.09
C ASN A 136 18.06 14.53 -1.17
N GLN A 137 16.88 14.99 -1.60
CA GLN A 137 15.99 15.83 -0.79
C GLN A 137 15.14 15.04 0.21
N TRP A 138 15.08 13.71 0.05
CA TRP A 138 14.26 12.77 0.79
C TRP A 138 15.11 11.57 1.21
N PRO A 139 15.99 11.73 2.22
CA PRO A 139 16.78 10.62 2.72
C PRO A 139 15.87 9.47 3.14
N LEU A 140 16.28 8.25 2.79
CA LEU A 140 15.52 7.04 3.09
C LEU A 140 15.93 6.52 4.45
N VAL A 141 14.97 6.04 5.23
CA VAL A 141 15.26 5.40 6.52
C VAL A 141 14.85 3.94 6.43
N PRO A 142 15.71 2.98 6.86
CA PRO A 142 15.35 1.57 6.91
C PRO A 142 14.04 1.33 7.68
N LEU A 143 13.24 0.41 7.15
CA LEU A 143 11.94 0.07 7.73
C LEU A 143 12.09 -1.12 8.68
N ALA A 144 12.15 -0.85 9.99
CA ALA A 144 12.22 -1.86 11.05
C ALA A 144 10.86 -2.54 11.33
N PHE A 145 9.75 -1.93 10.89
CA PHE A 145 8.42 -2.49 11.06
C PHE A 145 7.52 -2.08 9.88
N TRP A 146 6.87 -3.06 9.26
CA TRP A 146 5.96 -2.83 8.15
C TRP A 146 4.71 -2.11 8.64
N TYR A 147 4.60 -0.81 8.35
CA TYR A 147 3.35 -0.10 8.55
C TYR A 147 2.45 -0.27 7.34
N GLY A 148 1.15 -0.48 7.52
CA GLY A 148 0.17 -0.62 6.44
C GLY A 148 -0.09 0.66 5.65
N ARG A 149 0.87 1.60 5.58
CA ARG A 149 0.77 2.92 4.96
C ARG A 149 0.75 2.85 3.45
N THR A 150 0.42 3.97 2.80
CA THR A 150 0.61 4.12 1.36
C THR A 150 2.10 3.95 1.02
N HIS A 151 2.39 3.08 0.05
CA HIS A 151 3.76 2.73 -0.31
C HIS A 151 3.85 2.28 -1.77
N VAL A 152 5.06 2.36 -2.33
CA VAL A 152 5.43 1.82 -3.64
C VAL A 152 6.37 0.63 -3.44
N ALA A 153 6.16 -0.44 -4.19
CA ALA A 153 7.00 -1.63 -4.14
C ALA A 153 7.19 -2.23 -5.53
N TYR A 154 8.23 -3.06 -5.68
CA TYR A 154 8.32 -3.93 -6.85
C TYR A 154 7.19 -4.95 -6.83
N THR A 155 6.53 -5.11 -7.98
CA THR A 155 5.44 -6.08 -8.15
C THR A 155 5.92 -7.50 -7.84
N ASP A 156 7.15 -7.84 -8.21
CA ASP A 156 7.75 -9.15 -7.93
C ASP A 156 8.00 -9.39 -6.44
N TYR A 157 8.36 -8.35 -5.68
CA TYR A 157 8.47 -8.45 -4.21
C TYR A 157 7.11 -8.77 -3.58
N TYR A 158 6.04 -8.19 -4.13
CA TYR A 158 4.69 -8.54 -3.71
C TYR A 158 4.34 -10.00 -3.98
N ARG A 159 4.64 -10.49 -5.19
CA ARG A 159 4.35 -11.87 -5.63
C ARG A 159 5.17 -12.91 -4.87
N SER A 160 6.47 -12.66 -4.70
CA SER A 160 7.44 -13.63 -4.16
C SER A 160 7.58 -13.63 -2.65
N PHE A 161 7.28 -12.51 -1.98
CA PHE A 161 7.48 -12.36 -0.54
C PHE A 161 6.22 -11.93 0.23
N VAL A 162 5.58 -10.83 -0.16
CA VAL A 162 4.43 -10.27 0.61
C VAL A 162 3.24 -11.22 0.58
N LEU A 163 2.83 -11.65 -0.61
CA LEU A 163 1.64 -12.48 -0.83
C LEU A 163 1.95 -13.97 -0.94
N ASN A 164 3.23 -14.35 -0.94
CA ASN A 164 3.69 -15.75 -1.00
C ASN A 164 3.57 -16.42 0.37
N ARG A 165 2.36 -16.41 0.92
CA ARG A 165 2.02 -17.00 2.21
C ARG A 165 0.52 -17.31 2.28
N PRO A 166 0.09 -18.27 3.11
CA PRO A 166 -1.32 -18.44 3.41
C PRO A 166 -1.88 -17.17 4.07
N LEU A 167 -3.01 -16.67 3.56
CA LEU A 167 -3.71 -15.51 4.12
C LEU A 167 -5.11 -15.92 4.57
N GLN A 168 -5.49 -15.48 5.77
CA GLN A 168 -6.79 -15.70 6.38
C GLN A 168 -7.71 -14.48 6.24
N GLN A 169 -9.00 -14.70 6.46
CA GLN A 169 -9.96 -13.62 6.54
C GLN A 169 -9.63 -12.72 7.74
N LYS A 170 -9.56 -11.41 7.51
CA LYS A 170 -9.16 -10.36 8.49
C LYS A 170 -7.67 -10.15 8.65
N ASP A 171 -6.82 -10.86 7.91
CA ASP A 171 -5.39 -10.58 7.95
C ASP A 171 -5.07 -9.15 7.49
N HIS A 172 -4.15 -8.53 8.24
CA HIS A 172 -3.57 -7.24 7.95
C HIS A 172 -2.08 -7.42 7.66
N LEU A 173 -1.61 -6.89 6.52
CA LEU A 173 -0.20 -7.03 6.13
C LEU A 173 0.75 -6.39 7.17
N GLU A 174 0.32 -5.33 7.85
CA GLU A 174 1.04 -4.70 8.95
C GLU A 174 1.33 -5.67 10.11
N GLU A 175 0.35 -6.47 10.51
CA GLU A 175 0.55 -7.45 11.58
C GLU A 175 1.41 -8.61 11.10
N LEU A 176 1.12 -9.15 9.92
CA LEU A 176 1.82 -10.31 9.37
C LEU A 176 3.31 -10.06 9.06
N LEU A 177 3.61 -8.92 8.43
CA LEU A 177 4.96 -8.56 8.02
C LEU A 177 5.71 -7.86 9.13
N GLY A 178 5.03 -6.97 9.86
CA GLY A 178 5.65 -6.20 10.93
C GLY A 178 6.12 -7.10 12.08
N LEU A 179 5.36 -8.13 12.45
CA LEU A 179 5.82 -9.08 13.47
C LEU A 179 7.01 -9.92 13.00
N ALA A 180 7.04 -10.34 11.73
CA ALA A 180 8.17 -11.08 11.17
C ALA A 180 9.45 -10.23 11.17
N GLN A 181 9.37 -8.98 10.73
CA GLN A 181 10.52 -8.07 10.69
C GLN A 181 11.09 -7.71 12.08
N LEU A 182 10.30 -7.85 13.14
CA LEU A 182 10.81 -7.65 14.51
C LEU A 182 11.57 -8.88 15.06
N GLN A 183 11.46 -10.02 14.38
CA GLN A 183 12.13 -11.26 14.77
C GLN A 183 13.41 -11.53 13.98
N ASP A 184 13.56 -10.88 12.82
CA ASP A 184 14.76 -10.91 11.96
C ASP A 184 15.82 -9.90 12.43
#